data_AF-A0A9D8HAE8-F1
#
_entry.id   AF-A0A9D8HAE8-F1
#
_cell.length_a   1.000
_cell.length_b   1.000
_cell.length_c   1.000
_cell.angle_alpha   90.00
_cell.angle_beta   90.00
_cell.angle_gamma   90.00
#
_symmetry.space_group_name_H-M   'P 1'
#
loop_
_entity.id
_entity.type
_entity.pdbx_description
1 polymer ?
#
loop_
_entity_poly.entity_id
_entity_poly.type
_entity_poly.pdbx_seq_one_letter_code
_entity_poly.pdbx_strand_id
1 'polypeptide(L)'
;MRVYEMMIIFDSDVDDSGIQQMLNRVNDMVAAGGGKVATTDRWGRRRFAYEINHKQEGYYVVLEIVTEGPNLDDVDRFLRIADQVVRHKTLRLPEHEATRRGLLGQKASA
;
A
#
# COMPACT_ATOMS: atom_id res chain seq x y z
N MET A 1 1.30 9.39 -15.71
CA MET A 1 1.47 8.64 -14.44
C MET A 1 0.28 7.73 -14.20
N ARG A 2 0.51 6.55 -13.65
CA ARG A 2 -0.54 5.59 -13.27
C ARG A 2 -0.72 5.64 -11.76
N VAL A 3 -1.93 5.38 -11.31
CA VAL A 3 -2.27 5.31 -9.89
C VAL A 3 -2.48 3.86 -9.49
N TYR A 4 -1.93 3.48 -8.36
CA TYR A 4 -2.01 2.16 -7.78
C TYR A 4 -2.53 2.27 -6.35
N GLU A 5 -3.34 1.30 -5.96
CA GLU A 5 -3.73 1.06 -4.58
C GLU A 5 -2.94 -0.16 -4.09
N MET A 6 -2.24 -0.01 -2.98
CA MET A 6 -1.51 -1.09 -2.34
C MET A 6 -2.06 -1.30 -0.94
N MET A 7 -2.66 -2.46 -0.71
CA MET A 7 -3.07 -2.90 0.61
C MET A 7 -1.98 -3.76 1.21
N ILE A 8 -1.57 -3.44 2.44
CA ILE A 8 -0.61 -4.19 3.23
C ILE A 8 -1.30 -4.64 4.51
N ILE A 9 -1.20 -5.93 4.81
CA ILE A 9 -1.67 -6.55 6.05
C ILE A 9 -0.44 -6.94 6.85
N PHE A 10 -0.21 -6.23 7.95
CA PHE A 10 0.84 -6.55 8.91
C PHE A 10 0.35 -7.59 9.92
N ASP A 11 1.30 -8.35 10.45
CA ASP A 11 1.04 -9.23 11.59
C ASP A 11 0.57 -8.41 12.80
N SER A 12 -0.39 -8.94 13.56
CA SER A 12 -0.96 -8.32 14.76
C SER A 12 0.07 -8.08 15.86
N ASP A 13 1.15 -8.86 15.86
CA ASP A 13 2.20 -8.84 16.87
C ASP A 13 3.24 -7.73 16.63
N VAL A 14 3.23 -7.13 15.43
CA VAL A 14 4.09 -5.98 15.11
C VAL A 14 3.53 -4.73 15.79
N ASP A 15 4.41 -3.99 16.46
CA ASP A 15 4.06 -2.75 17.11
C ASP A 15 3.91 -1.60 16.10
N ASP A 16 3.24 -0.52 16.51
CA ASP A 16 3.03 0.64 15.63
C ASP A 16 4.35 1.24 15.13
N SER A 17 5.43 1.13 15.92
CA SER A 17 6.75 1.61 15.54
C SER A 17 7.37 0.80 14.40
N GLY A 18 7.27 -0.52 14.43
CA GLY A 18 7.69 -1.41 13.35
C GLY A 18 6.88 -1.17 12.08
N ILE A 19 5.56 -0.98 12.22
CA ILE A 19 4.69 -0.60 11.09
C ILE A 19 5.15 0.73 10.48
N GLN A 20 5.45 1.76 11.30
CA GLN A 20 5.97 3.04 10.79
C GLN A 20 7.27 2.88 10.01
N GLN A 21 8.22 2.11 10.54
CA GLN A 21 9.50 1.89 9.88
C GLN A 21 9.31 1.20 8.53
N MET A 22 8.40 0.22 8.45
CA MET A 22 8.11 -0.45 7.20
C MET A 22 7.46 0.49 6.18
N LEU A 23 6.50 1.30 6.61
CA LEU A 23 5.86 2.29 5.74
C LEU A 23 6.85 3.33 5.22
N ASN A 24 7.77 3.81 6.07
CA ASN A 24 8.83 4.72 5.66
C ASN A 24 9.74 4.07 4.61
N ARG A 25 10.12 2.81 4.82
CA ARG A 25 10.94 2.09 3.84
C ARG A 25 10.22 1.89 2.50
N VAL A 26 8.93 1.57 2.52
CA VAL A 26 8.11 1.50 1.30
C VAL A 26 8.05 2.87 0.61
N ASN A 27 7.86 3.96 1.37
CA ASN A 27 7.86 5.31 0.82
C ASN A 27 9.20 5.66 0.16
N ASP A 28 10.32 5.33 0.79
CA ASP A 28 11.67 5.58 0.26
C ASP A 28 11.91 4.79 -1.03
N MET A 29 11.49 3.52 -1.09
CA MET A 29 11.60 2.70 -2.29
C MET A 29 10.73 3.25 -3.44
N VAL A 30 9.50 3.66 -3.15
CA VAL A 30 8.61 4.29 -4.12
C VAL A 30 9.22 5.60 -4.64
N ALA A 31 9.80 6.41 -3.75
CA ALA A 31 10.44 7.68 -4.10
C ALA A 31 11.72 7.47 -4.93
N ALA A 32 12.53 6.46 -4.61
CA ALA A 32 13.73 6.10 -5.36
C ALA A 32 13.41 5.71 -6.81
N GLY A 33 12.25 5.10 -7.05
CA GLY A 33 11.73 4.84 -8.39
C GLY A 33 11.13 6.05 -9.10
N GLY A 34 11.07 7.23 -8.48
CA GLY A 34 10.38 8.40 -9.05
C GLY A 34 8.86 8.32 -8.94
N GLY A 35 8.33 7.47 -8.05
CA GLY A 35 6.94 7.49 -7.62
C GLY A 35 6.71 8.39 -6.41
N LYS A 36 5.44 8.60 -6.07
CA LYS A 36 5.02 9.31 -4.85
C LYS A 36 3.87 8.57 -4.18
N VAL A 37 3.95 8.41 -2.87
CA VAL A 37 2.80 8.01 -2.06
C VAL A 37 1.95 9.25 -1.80
N ALA A 38 0.72 9.24 -2.32
CA ALA A 38 -0.21 10.35 -2.24
C ALA A 38 -0.99 10.34 -0.92
N THR A 39 -1.40 9.15 -0.47
CA THR A 39 -2.19 8.99 0.76
C THR A 39 -1.83 7.67 1.44
N THR A 40 -1.89 7.68 2.77
CA THR A 40 -1.70 6.50 3.62
C THR A 40 -2.86 6.44 4.58
N ASP A 41 -3.72 5.44 4.40
CA ASP A 41 -4.88 5.20 5.24
C ASP A 41 -4.63 3.99 6.15
N ARG A 42 -4.85 4.15 7.46
CA ARG A 42 -4.60 3.13 8.47
C ARG A 42 -5.94 2.67 9.02
N TRP A 43 -6.32 1.47 8.63
CA TRP A 43 -7.59 0.89 9.04
C TRP A 43 -7.52 0.24 10.43
N GLY A 44 -6.31 0.06 10.96
CA GLY A 44 -6.08 -0.58 12.25
C GLY A 44 -6.22 -2.10 12.18
N ARG A 45 -6.41 -2.71 13.36
CA ARG A 45 -6.56 -4.16 13.50
C ARG A 45 -7.96 -4.60 13.06
N ARG A 46 -8.02 -5.62 12.22
CA ARG A 46 -9.28 -6.24 11.77
C ARG A 46 -9.14 -7.75 11.74
N ARG A 47 -10.23 -8.43 12.11
CA ARG A 47 -10.33 -9.89 12.08
C ARG A 47 -10.53 -10.37 10.64
N PHE A 48 -9.80 -11.41 10.25
CA PHE A 48 -9.97 -12.08 8.97
C PHE A 48 -11.21 -12.95 8.94
N ALA A 49 -11.75 -13.21 7.74
CA ALA A 49 -12.86 -14.15 7.57
C ALA A 49 -12.44 -15.61 7.80
N TYR A 50 -11.16 -15.91 7.59
CA TYR A 50 -10.54 -17.22 7.80
C TYR A 50 -9.07 -17.03 8.19
N GLU A 51 -8.48 -18.06 8.77
CA GLU A 51 -7.08 -18.03 9.23
C GLU A 51 -6.11 -17.91 8.05
N ILE A 52 -5.15 -16.97 8.16
CA ILE A 52 -4.08 -16.78 7.18
C ILE A 52 -2.77 -16.91 7.96
N ASN A 53 -1.88 -17.83 7.56
CA ASN A 53 -0.60 -18.08 8.24
C ASN A 53 -0.74 -18.26 9.77
N HIS A 54 -1.77 -18.98 10.23
CA HIS A 54 -2.06 -19.17 11.65
C HIS A 54 -2.46 -17.90 12.44
N LYS A 55 -2.82 -16.82 11.74
CA LYS A 55 -3.32 -15.57 12.32
C LYS A 55 -4.80 -15.39 12.00
N GLN A 56 -5.55 -14.90 12.99
CA GLN A 56 -6.99 -14.60 12.85
C GLN A 56 -7.27 -13.12 12.62
N GLU A 57 -6.28 -12.25 12.82
CA GLU A 57 -6.38 -10.81 12.64
C GLU A 57 -5.06 -10.23 12.13
N GLY A 58 -5.12 -9.02 11.60
CA GLY A 58 -3.95 -8.28 11.15
C GLY A 58 -4.23 -6.78 11.08
N TYR A 59 -3.16 -6.00 10.97
CA TYR A 59 -3.25 -4.55 10.87
C TYR A 59 -3.26 -4.12 9.41
N TYR A 60 -4.31 -3.43 8.99
CA TYR A 60 -4.52 -3.02 7.61
C TYR A 60 -4.02 -1.60 7.35
N VAL A 61 -3.20 -1.46 6.31
CA VAL A 61 -2.79 -0.16 5.76
C VAL A 61 -3.04 -0.16 4.26
N VAL A 62 -3.61 0.94 3.77
CA VAL A 62 -3.82 1.17 2.33
C VAL A 62 -3.01 2.37 1.91
N LEU A 63 -2.23 2.19 0.85
CA LEU A 63 -1.38 3.21 0.24
C LEU A 63 -1.89 3.52 -1.15
N GLU A 64 -1.99 4.81 -1.45
CA GLU A 64 -2.27 5.29 -2.80
C GLU A 64 -0.98 5.82 -3.41
N ILE A 65 -0.53 5.17 -4.48
CA ILE A 65 0.79 5.39 -5.08
C ILE A 65 0.62 5.89 -6.50
N VAL A 66 1.31 6.98 -6.83
CA VAL A 66 1.37 7.54 -8.17
C VAL A 66 2.77 7.29 -8.73
N THR A 67 2.89 6.53 -9.83
CA THR A 67 4.18 6.19 -10.45
C THR A 67 4.06 5.93 -11.95
N GLU A 68 5.18 5.87 -12.66
CA GLU A 68 5.20 5.65 -14.13
C GLU A 68 5.09 4.17 -14.53
N GLY A 69 5.27 3.22 -13.60
CA GLY A 69 4.91 1.82 -13.79
C GLY A 69 5.92 0.78 -13.28
N PRO A 70 7.21 0.82 -13.66
CA PRO A 70 8.16 -0.27 -13.40
C PRO A 70 8.58 -0.41 -11.92
N ASN A 71 8.38 0.63 -11.12
CA ASN A 71 9.01 0.74 -9.79
C ASN A 71 8.31 -0.03 -8.67
N LEU A 72 7.16 -0.62 -8.94
CA LEU A 72 6.41 -1.35 -7.91
C LEU A 72 6.84 -2.80 -7.77
N ASP A 73 7.57 -3.36 -8.74
CA ASP A 73 8.02 -4.76 -8.69
C ASP A 73 9.03 -4.99 -7.55
N ASP A 74 9.91 -4.03 -7.29
CA ASP A 74 10.84 -4.09 -6.17
C ASP A 74 10.14 -3.97 -4.81
N VAL A 75 9.12 -3.11 -4.74
CA VAL A 75 8.28 -2.96 -3.53
C VAL A 75 7.49 -4.24 -3.27
N ASP A 76 6.89 -4.83 -4.31
CA ASP A 76 6.17 -6.11 -4.23
C ASP A 76 7.10 -7.23 -3.74
N ARG A 77 8.31 -7.32 -4.31
CA ARG A 77 9.32 -8.29 -3.89
C ARG A 77 9.73 -8.08 -2.44
N PHE A 78 9.96 -6.84 -2.03
CA PHE A 78 10.33 -6.51 -0.66
C PHE A 78 9.24 -6.91 0.34
N LEU A 79 7.98 -6.57 0.07
CA LEU A 79 6.84 -6.94 0.92
C LEU A 79 6.62 -8.45 0.98
N ARG A 80 6.89 -9.18 -0.12
CA ARG A 80 6.81 -10.64 -0.15
C ARG A 80 7.88 -11.32 0.72
N ILE A 81 9.03 -10.68 0.93
CA ILE A 81 10.15 -11.21 1.73
C ILE A 81 10.03 -10.81 3.21
N ALA A 82 9.30 -9.73 3.51
CA ALA A 82 9.16 -9.22 4.87
C ALA A 82 8.27 -10.14 5.72
N ASP A 83 8.86 -10.81 6.72
CA ASP A 83 8.15 -11.71 7.63
C ASP A 83 7.03 -11.02 8.44
N GLN A 84 7.14 -9.69 8.60
CA GLN A 84 6.15 -8.86 9.30
C GLN A 84 4.85 -8.64 8.48
N VAL A 85 4.87 -8.97 7.19
CA VAL A 85 3.75 -8.80 6.27
C VAL A 85 3.06 -10.15 6.08
N VAL A 86 1.81 -10.25 6.52
CA VAL A 86 0.98 -11.44 6.34
C VAL A 86 0.58 -11.56 4.88
N ARG A 87 0.19 -10.45 4.27
CA ARG A 87 -0.24 -10.39 2.87
C ARG A 87 -0.20 -8.95 2.36
N HIS A 88 0.11 -8.79 1.08
CA HIS A 88 -0.09 -7.52 0.38
C HIS A 88 -0.83 -7.76 -0.94
N LYS A 89 -1.41 -6.70 -1.47
CA LYS A 89 -2.04 -6.72 -2.79
C LYS A 89 -1.91 -5.36 -3.45
N THR A 90 -1.35 -5.36 -4.65
CA THR A 90 -1.23 -4.17 -5.48
C THR A 90 -2.29 -4.22 -6.58
N LEU A 91 -3.04 -3.14 -6.74
CA LEU A 91 -4.08 -2.97 -7.74
C LEU A 91 -3.81 -1.71 -8.53
N ARG A 92 -3.88 -1.78 -9.86
CA ARG A 92 -3.90 -0.57 -10.68
C ARG A 92 -5.31 0.04 -10.62
N LEU A 93 -5.39 1.28 -10.15
CA LEU A 93 -6.65 2.01 -10.12
C LEU A 93 -7.07 2.39 -11.55
N PRO A 94 -8.33 2.14 -11.94
CA PRO A 94 -8.90 2.71 -13.15
C PRO A 94 -8.87 4.24 -13.11
N GLU A 95 -8.75 4.89 -14.28
CA GLU A 95 -8.61 6.35 -14.36
C GLU A 95 -9.79 7.10 -13.73
N HIS A 96 -11.02 6.62 -13.91
CA HIS A 96 -12.21 7.25 -13.34
C HIS A 96 -12.22 7.25 -11.81
N GLU A 97 -11.77 6.17 -11.17
CA GLU A 97 -11.63 6.10 -9.71
C GLU A 97 -10.49 7.01 -9.22
N ALA A 98 -9.35 7.00 -9.94
CA ALA A 98 -8.22 7.86 -9.61
C ALA A 98 -8.58 9.36 -9.69
N THR A 99 -9.45 9.76 -10.64
CA THR A 99 -9.99 11.12 -10.73
C THR A 99 -10.97 11.42 -9.60
N ARG A 100 -11.89 10.49 -9.26
CA ARG A 100 -12.83 10.68 -8.14
C ARG A 100 -12.09 10.91 -6.82
N ARG A 101 -11.01 10.16 -6.59
CA ARG A 101 -10.17 10.28 -5.39
C ARG A 101 -9.20 11.46 -5.43
N GLY A 102 -9.16 12.22 -6.53
CA GLY A 102 -8.30 13.41 -6.67
C GLY A 102 -6.81 13.12 -6.83
N LEU A 103 -6.44 11.87 -7.14
CA LEU A 103 -5.04 11.40 -7.22
C LEU A 103 -4.38 11.73 -8.56
N LEU A 104 -5.19 11.85 -9.60
CA LEU A 104 -4.80 12.49 -10.85
C LEU A 104 -5.31 13.93 -10.77
N GLY A 105 -4.40 14.88 -10.92
CA GLY A 105 -4.72 16.31 -10.85
C GLY A 105 -5.98 16.63 -11.62
N GLN A 106 -6.87 17.43 -11.01
CA GLN A 106 -8.15 17.84 -11.57
C GLN A 106 -7.96 18.20 -13.06
N LYS A 107 -8.48 17.36 -13.96
CA LYS A 107 -8.99 17.91 -15.21
C LYS A 107 -10.29 18.60 -14.84
N ALA A 108 -10.18 19.89 -14.55
CA ALA A 108 -11.30 20.78 -14.46
C ALA A 108 -12.17 20.65 -15.72
N SER A 109 -13.50 20.63 -15.51
CA SER A 109 -14.53 21.08 -16.43
C SER A 109 -14.68 20.36 -17.78
N ALA A 110 -15.79 19.64 -17.93
CA ALA A 110 -16.67 19.82 -19.08
C ALA A 110 -18.12 19.78 -18.59
#